data_AF-A0A0G4N6X3-F1
#
_entry.id   AF-A0A0G4N6X3-F1
#
_cell.length_a   1.000
_cell.length_b   1.000
_cell.length_c   1.000
_cell.angle_alpha   90.00
_cell.angle_beta   90.00
_cell.angle_gamma   90.00
#
_symmetry.space_group_name_H-M   'P 1'
#
loop_
_entity.id
_entity.type
_entity.pdbx_description
1 polymer ?
#
loop_
_entity_poly.entity_id
_entity_poly.type
_entity_poly.pdbx_seq_one_letter_code
_entity_poly.pdbx_strand_id
1 'polypeptide(L)'
;MSAIDEKPQAEIDRVETSSGDNAKGGIEYERAQLLANLPDPDAGKSEEERRAIDKKLMWKVDRWLIPWLSLLYLLSFLDRTNIGNARLAGMEPDLGMEKGDYQVSLTIFFISYALAEPLTNALLKRLTPRIFFTGIILSWGVIMTLMGLVKNFQGLLAARFFLGVAEAGLFPGVNYYLSCWYKGSEIGVRSSLFFSAAALAGSFGGLLAAGIAQMDGIAGMPGWAWIFIIEGIATVFVGVFCWWMVFDWPETASFLTPDERIRVQ
;
A
#
# COMPACT_ATOMS: atom_id res chain seq x y z
N MET A 1 58.52 19.07 -27.39
CA MET A 1 57.43 19.98 -26.98
C MET A 1 56.23 19.67 -27.87
N SER A 2 55.47 18.63 -27.53
CA SER A 2 54.23 18.28 -28.22
C SER A 2 53.10 18.28 -27.19
N ALA A 3 52.09 19.08 -27.48
CA ALA A 3 50.89 19.24 -26.67
C ALA A 3 50.15 17.90 -26.54
N ILE A 4 49.76 17.56 -25.31
CA ILE A 4 48.76 16.55 -25.02
C ILE A 4 47.41 17.27 -25.15
N ASP A 5 46.62 16.82 -26.12
CA ASP A 5 45.30 17.33 -26.48
C ASP A 5 44.29 16.87 -25.40
N GLU A 6 43.97 17.75 -24.45
CA GLU A 6 42.88 17.56 -23.49
C GLU A 6 41.55 17.65 -24.24
N LYS A 7 40.91 16.49 -24.49
CA LYS A 7 39.51 16.47 -24.95
C LYS A 7 38.61 17.14 -23.90
N PRO A 8 37.70 18.05 -24.29
CA PRO A 8 36.86 18.74 -23.33
C PRO A 8 35.91 17.76 -22.63
N GLN A 9 35.92 17.75 -21.30
CA GLN A 9 35.09 16.93 -20.39
C GLN A 9 33.58 16.91 -20.79
N ALA A 10 33.10 17.98 -21.42
CA ALA A 10 31.73 18.11 -21.94
C ALA A 10 31.38 17.12 -23.07
N GLU A 11 32.37 16.57 -23.78
CA GLU A 11 32.17 15.57 -24.83
C GLU A 11 32.07 14.15 -24.24
N ILE A 12 32.74 13.90 -23.10
CA ILE A 12 32.66 12.64 -22.36
C ILE A 12 31.28 12.52 -21.69
N ASP A 13 30.79 13.60 -21.05
CA ASP A 13 29.45 13.65 -20.44
C ASP A 13 28.32 13.50 -21.48
N ARG A 14 28.51 13.99 -22.72
CA ARG A 14 27.57 13.81 -23.84
C ARG A 14 27.54 12.38 -24.38
N VAL A 15 28.68 11.68 -24.33
CA VAL A 15 28.76 10.28 -24.77
C VAL A 15 28.18 9.35 -23.70
N GLU A 16 28.38 9.62 -22.41
CA GLU A 16 27.77 8.84 -21.33
C GLU A 16 26.25 9.00 -21.27
N THR A 17 25.73 10.20 -21.51
CA THR A 17 24.28 10.45 -21.60
C THR A 17 23.64 9.82 -22.86
N SER A 18 24.33 9.85 -24.01
CA SER A 18 23.91 9.17 -25.25
C SER A 18 23.92 7.63 -25.14
N SER A 19 24.89 7.07 -24.40
CA SER A 19 25.02 5.62 -24.22
C SER A 19 23.93 5.04 -23.31
N GLY A 20 23.49 5.79 -22.31
CA GLY A 20 22.42 5.37 -21.39
C GLY A 20 21.03 5.35 -22.02
N ASP A 21 20.73 6.27 -22.94
CA ASP A 21 19.44 6.32 -23.65
C ASP A 21 19.34 5.26 -24.76
N ASN A 22 20.43 4.97 -25.47
CA ASN A 22 20.48 3.89 -26.47
C ASN A 22 20.31 2.50 -25.83
N ALA A 23 20.84 2.29 -24.63
CA ALA A 23 20.68 1.01 -23.91
C ALA A 23 19.22 0.79 -23.45
N LYS A 24 18.52 1.84 -22.99
CA LYS A 24 17.09 1.76 -22.63
C LYS A 24 16.21 1.49 -23.84
N GLY A 25 16.47 2.18 -24.97
CA GLY A 25 15.74 1.94 -26.22
C GLY A 25 15.95 0.53 -26.77
N GLY A 26 17.16 -0.03 -26.62
CA GLY A 26 17.47 -1.41 -27.00
C GLY A 26 16.70 -2.45 -26.18
N ILE A 27 16.64 -2.28 -24.85
CA ILE A 27 15.90 -3.19 -23.95
C ILE A 27 14.39 -3.10 -24.18
N GLU A 28 13.83 -1.89 -24.37
CA GLU A 28 12.41 -1.72 -24.69
C GLU A 28 12.05 -2.33 -26.05
N TYR A 29 12.93 -2.19 -27.05
CA TYR A 29 12.75 -2.80 -28.36
C TYR A 29 12.83 -4.33 -28.31
N GLU A 30 13.80 -4.88 -27.59
CA GLU A 30 13.98 -6.32 -27.40
C GLU A 30 12.82 -6.92 -26.61
N ARG A 31 12.32 -6.22 -25.58
CA ARG A 31 11.09 -6.60 -24.85
C ARG A 31 9.86 -6.56 -25.76
N ALA A 32 9.72 -5.52 -26.58
CA ALA A 32 8.61 -5.41 -27.54
C ALA A 32 8.64 -6.54 -28.59
N GLN A 33 9.83 -6.93 -29.06
CA GLN A 33 10.00 -8.06 -29.97
C GLN A 33 9.72 -9.41 -29.29
N LEU A 34 10.13 -9.60 -28.03
CA LEU A 34 9.82 -10.79 -27.25
C LEU A 34 8.32 -10.93 -27.00
N LEU A 35 7.63 -9.85 -26.66
CA LEU A 35 6.17 -9.81 -26.52
C LEU A 35 5.47 -10.10 -27.84
N ALA A 36 5.98 -9.58 -28.96
CA ALA A 36 5.44 -9.82 -30.30
C ALA A 36 5.61 -11.29 -30.78
N ASN A 37 6.57 -12.02 -30.20
CA ASN A 37 6.87 -13.42 -30.54
C ASN A 37 6.18 -14.43 -29.60
N LEU A 38 5.38 -13.98 -28.62
CA LEU A 38 4.57 -14.90 -27.82
C LEU A 38 3.48 -15.53 -28.70
N PRO A 39 3.23 -16.84 -28.60
CA PRO A 39 2.11 -17.47 -29.31
C PRO A 39 0.81 -16.79 -28.88
N ASP A 40 0.08 -16.15 -29.79
CA ASP A 40 -1.22 -15.55 -29.49
C ASP A 40 -2.18 -16.68 -29.08
N PRO A 41 -2.57 -16.79 -27.80
CA PRO A 41 -3.44 -17.85 -27.32
C PRO A 41 -4.90 -17.70 -27.82
N ASP A 42 -5.15 -16.64 -28.60
CA ASP A 42 -6.41 -16.36 -29.30
C ASP A 42 -6.31 -16.40 -30.82
N ALA A 43 -5.21 -16.92 -31.38
CA ALA A 43 -5.10 -17.13 -32.81
C ALA A 43 -6.29 -17.95 -33.34
N GLY A 44 -7.17 -17.30 -34.11
CA GLY A 44 -8.37 -17.91 -34.70
C GLY A 44 -9.70 -17.70 -33.96
N LYS A 45 -9.74 -16.96 -32.84
CA LYS A 45 -11.00 -16.65 -32.13
C LYS A 45 -11.64 -15.34 -32.62
N SER A 46 -12.97 -15.30 -32.61
CA SER A 46 -13.73 -14.08 -32.93
C SER A 46 -13.53 -12.98 -31.88
N GLU A 47 -13.76 -11.71 -32.25
CA GLU A 47 -13.69 -10.59 -31.30
C GLU A 47 -14.60 -10.79 -30.07
N GLU A 48 -15.78 -11.40 -30.27
CA GLU A 48 -16.74 -11.66 -29.19
C GLU A 48 -16.21 -12.71 -28.20
N GLU A 49 -15.56 -13.76 -28.70
CA GLU A 49 -14.93 -14.78 -27.86
C GLU A 49 -13.73 -14.23 -27.10
N ARG A 50 -12.90 -13.37 -27.72
CA ARG A 50 -11.80 -12.67 -27.04
C ARG A 50 -12.32 -11.82 -25.89
N ARG A 51 -13.34 -10.99 -26.13
CA ARG A 51 -13.99 -10.16 -25.09
C ARG A 51 -14.60 -10.98 -23.96
N ALA A 52 -15.21 -12.13 -24.28
CA ALA A 52 -15.78 -13.02 -23.27
C ALA A 52 -14.71 -13.67 -22.39
N ILE A 53 -13.56 -14.03 -22.95
CA ILE A 53 -12.43 -14.59 -22.20
C ILE A 53 -11.78 -13.51 -21.34
N ASP A 54 -11.53 -12.32 -21.88
CA ASP A 54 -10.95 -11.19 -21.14
C ASP A 54 -11.83 -10.81 -19.94
N LYS A 55 -13.16 -10.79 -20.12
CA LYS A 55 -14.10 -10.52 -19.02
C LYS A 55 -14.02 -11.58 -17.91
N LYS A 56 -13.89 -12.86 -18.27
CA LYS A 56 -13.74 -13.95 -17.29
C LYS A 56 -12.41 -13.85 -16.54
N LEU A 57 -11.35 -13.51 -17.25
CA LEU A 57 -10.02 -13.30 -16.70
C LEU A 57 -10.01 -12.13 -15.71
N MET A 58 -10.55 -10.97 -16.11
CA MET A 58 -10.66 -9.81 -15.22
C MET A 58 -11.52 -10.11 -13.98
N TRP A 59 -12.61 -10.87 -14.11
CA TRP A 59 -13.40 -11.31 -12.95
C TRP A 59 -12.62 -12.20 -11.98
N LYS A 60 -11.71 -13.04 -12.49
CA LYS A 60 -10.84 -13.90 -11.66
C LYS A 60 -9.83 -13.06 -10.91
N VAL A 61 -9.23 -12.08 -11.58
CA VAL A 61 -8.29 -11.11 -10.99
C VAL A 61 -8.99 -10.24 -9.94
N ASP A 62 -10.18 -9.72 -10.26
CA ASP A 62 -11.00 -8.88 -9.37
C ASP A 62 -11.32 -9.58 -8.06
N ARG A 63 -11.71 -10.86 -8.12
CA ARG A 63 -12.04 -11.67 -6.93
C ARG A 63 -10.86 -11.91 -6.00
N TRP A 64 -9.64 -11.81 -6.50
CA TRP A 64 -8.43 -11.96 -5.69
C TRP A 64 -7.91 -10.62 -5.18
N LEU A 65 -7.76 -9.65 -6.08
CA LEU A 65 -7.12 -8.37 -5.77
C LEU A 65 -8.04 -7.43 -4.99
N ILE A 66 -9.28 -7.25 -5.44
CA ILE A 66 -10.14 -6.20 -4.87
C ILE A 66 -10.50 -6.48 -3.41
N PRO A 67 -10.98 -7.68 -3.01
CA PRO A 67 -11.28 -7.96 -1.61
C PRO A 67 -10.07 -7.80 -0.70
N TRP A 68 -8.89 -8.20 -1.16
CA TRP A 68 -7.66 -8.09 -0.38
C TRP A 68 -7.24 -6.63 -0.19
N LEU A 69 -7.18 -5.86 -1.27
CA LEU A 69 -6.84 -4.44 -1.20
C LEU A 69 -7.88 -3.64 -0.38
N SER A 70 -9.17 -3.97 -0.54
CA SER A 70 -10.24 -3.40 0.29
C SER A 70 -10.07 -3.73 1.77
N LEU A 71 -9.66 -4.95 2.12
CA LEU A 71 -9.37 -5.33 3.51
C LEU A 71 -8.21 -4.50 4.08
N LEU A 72 -7.13 -4.33 3.31
CA LEU A 72 -5.99 -3.51 3.74
C LEU A 72 -6.40 -2.06 4.00
N TYR A 73 -7.26 -1.51 3.14
CA TYR A 73 -7.77 -0.15 3.29
C TYR A 73 -8.76 -0.01 4.44
N LEU A 74 -9.59 -1.03 4.66
CA LEU A 74 -10.48 -1.10 5.80
C LEU A 74 -9.69 -1.01 7.11
N LEU A 75 -8.63 -1.82 7.24
CA LEU A 75 -7.74 -1.81 8.42
C LEU A 75 -7.06 -0.44 8.59
N SER A 76 -6.58 0.18 7.51
CA SER A 76 -5.95 1.50 7.55
C SER A 76 -6.92 2.56 8.05
N PHE A 77 -8.17 2.53 7.58
CA PHE A 77 -9.19 3.43 8.08
C PHE A 77 -9.58 3.17 9.53
N LEU A 78 -9.71 1.90 9.94
CA LEU A 78 -9.97 1.54 11.33
C LEU A 78 -8.90 2.15 12.26
N ASP A 79 -7.63 1.93 11.94
CA ASP A 79 -6.49 2.40 12.72
C ASP A 79 -6.42 3.93 12.83
N ARG A 80 -6.77 4.64 11.74
CA ARG A 80 -6.89 6.10 11.76
C ARG A 80 -8.02 6.57 12.68
N THR A 81 -9.16 5.89 12.66
CA THR A 81 -10.33 6.25 13.48
C THR A 81 -10.21 5.81 14.95
N ASN A 82 -9.33 4.85 15.26
CA ASN A 82 -9.19 4.27 16.60
C ASN A 82 -8.86 5.28 17.70
N ILE A 83 -8.17 6.37 17.39
CA ILE A 83 -7.92 7.42 18.40
C ILE A 83 -9.20 8.12 18.86
N GLY A 84 -10.19 8.24 17.97
CA GLY A 84 -11.49 8.78 18.33
C GLY A 84 -12.22 7.85 19.29
N ASN A 85 -12.16 6.54 19.04
CA ASN A 85 -12.73 5.53 19.93
C ASN A 85 -11.97 5.43 21.26
N ALA A 86 -10.64 5.47 21.23
CA ALA A 86 -9.78 5.47 22.40
C ALA A 86 -10.04 6.69 23.31
N ARG A 87 -10.30 7.86 22.72
CA ARG A 87 -10.72 9.05 23.46
C ARG A 87 -12.01 8.80 24.26
N LEU A 88 -13.01 8.17 23.64
CA LEU A 88 -14.26 7.82 24.31
C LEU A 88 -14.05 6.77 25.43
N ALA A 89 -13.02 5.94 25.31
CA ALA A 89 -12.61 4.94 26.29
C ALA A 89 -11.61 5.46 27.36
N GLY A 90 -11.51 6.78 27.56
CA GLY A 90 -10.75 7.35 28.68
C GLY A 90 -9.26 7.61 28.41
N MET A 91 -8.82 7.64 27.16
CA MET A 91 -7.40 7.88 26.82
C MET A 91 -6.87 9.25 27.26
N GLU A 92 -7.68 10.32 27.19
CA GLU A 92 -7.26 11.69 27.55
C GLU A 92 -6.78 11.81 29.01
N PRO A 93 -7.57 11.40 30.02
CA PRO A 93 -7.13 11.47 31.42
C PRO A 93 -5.96 10.51 31.72
N ASP A 94 -5.94 9.32 31.13
CA ASP A 94 -4.90 8.32 31.37
C ASP A 94 -3.51 8.75 30.89
N LEU A 95 -3.45 9.53 29.81
CA LEU A 95 -2.21 10.05 29.24
C LEU A 95 -1.85 11.46 29.75
N GLY A 96 -2.67 12.04 30.62
CA GLY A 96 -2.50 13.39 31.15
C GLY A 96 -2.61 14.47 30.08
N MET A 97 -3.51 14.30 29.11
CA MET A 97 -3.66 15.22 27.98
C MET A 97 -4.38 16.51 28.41
N GLU A 98 -3.85 17.66 27.97
CA GLU A 98 -4.45 18.97 28.17
C GLU A 98 -5.37 19.38 27.01
N LYS A 99 -6.03 20.54 27.15
CA LYS A 99 -6.89 21.09 26.08
C LYS A 99 -6.06 21.39 24.83
N GLY A 100 -6.29 20.64 23.76
CA GLY A 100 -5.63 20.83 22.47
C GLY A 100 -4.70 19.68 22.08
N ASP A 101 -4.23 18.89 23.05
CA ASP A 101 -3.30 17.78 22.83
C ASP A 101 -3.89 16.70 21.93
N TYR A 102 -5.19 16.43 22.07
CA TYR A 102 -5.90 15.51 21.18
C TYR A 102 -5.84 15.99 19.73
N GLN A 103 -6.12 17.28 19.47
CA GLN A 103 -6.04 17.86 18.13
C GLN A 103 -4.61 17.84 17.58
N VAL A 104 -3.61 18.07 18.43
CA VAL A 104 -2.19 17.96 18.05
C VAL A 104 -1.85 16.52 17.65
N SER A 105 -2.31 15.52 18.40
CA SER A 105 -2.09 14.09 18.09
C SER A 105 -2.75 13.65 16.77
N LEU A 106 -3.87 14.27 16.38
CA LEU A 106 -4.48 14.08 15.07
C LEU A 106 -3.65 14.73 13.97
N THR A 107 -3.18 15.96 14.19
CA THR A 107 -2.51 16.78 13.17
C THR A 107 -1.12 16.25 12.83
N ILE A 108 -0.34 15.78 13.82
CA ILE A 108 1.03 15.26 13.61
C ILE A 108 1.06 14.06 12.65
N PHE A 109 0.01 13.24 12.68
CA PHE A 109 -0.16 12.12 11.76
C PHE A 109 -0.31 12.61 10.31
N PHE A 110 -1.11 13.65 10.05
CA PHE A 110 -1.27 14.19 8.70
C PHE A 110 -0.01 14.90 8.21
N ILE A 111 0.71 15.60 9.10
CA ILE A 111 2.00 16.23 8.75
C ILE A 111 3.03 15.18 8.33
N SER A 112 3.21 14.13 9.14
CA SER A 112 4.14 13.05 8.82
C SER A 112 3.74 12.29 7.56
N TYR A 113 2.44 12.02 7.37
CA TYR A 113 1.90 11.42 6.16
C TYR A 113 2.25 12.25 4.92
N ALA A 114 1.97 13.56 4.93
CA ALA A 114 2.24 14.45 3.80
C ALA A 114 3.73 14.56 3.47
N LEU A 115 4.61 14.54 4.47
CA LEU A 115 6.06 14.55 4.28
C LEU A 115 6.58 13.22 3.73
N ALA A 116 6.00 12.10 4.16
CA ALA A 116 6.42 10.76 3.74
C ALA A 116 5.80 10.32 2.39
N GLU A 117 4.73 10.95 1.93
CA GLU A 117 4.05 10.60 0.67
C GLU A 117 4.98 10.70 -0.57
N PRO A 118 5.78 11.77 -0.79
CA PRO A 118 6.75 11.81 -1.88
C PRO A 118 7.84 10.75 -1.73
N LEU A 119 8.29 10.49 -0.50
CA LEU A 119 9.35 9.52 -0.22
C LEU A 119 8.90 8.09 -0.51
N THR A 120 7.69 7.74 -0.07
CA THR A 120 7.09 6.42 -0.31
C THR A 120 6.77 6.21 -1.78
N ASN A 121 6.35 7.26 -2.51
CA ASN A 121 6.19 7.20 -3.96
C ASN A 121 7.51 6.97 -4.71
N ALA A 122 8.61 7.58 -4.26
CA ALA A 122 9.93 7.31 -4.83
C ALA A 122 10.39 5.87 -4.53
N LEU A 123 10.10 5.36 -3.34
CA LEU A 123 10.43 4.01 -2.91
C LEU A 123 9.63 2.95 -3.70
N LEU A 124 8.36 3.21 -3.99
CA LEU A 124 7.49 2.35 -4.78
C LEU A 124 8.04 2.07 -6.18
N LYS A 125 8.74 3.04 -6.78
CA LYS A 125 9.40 2.86 -8.10
C LYS A 125 10.66 1.98 -8.03
N ARG A 126 11.23 1.78 -6.84
CA ARG A 126 12.48 1.03 -6.64
C ARG A 126 12.27 -0.35 -6.02
N LEU A 127 11.17 -0.54 -5.29
CA LEU A 127 10.83 -1.79 -4.63
C LEU A 127 9.76 -2.55 -5.39
N THR A 128 9.80 -3.87 -5.30
CA THR A 128 8.72 -4.73 -5.80
C THR A 128 7.46 -4.56 -4.93
N PRO A 129 6.25 -4.54 -5.51
CA PRO A 129 5.00 -4.32 -4.77
C PRO A 129 4.84 -5.23 -3.55
N ARG A 130 5.23 -6.52 -3.64
CA ARG A 130 5.14 -7.47 -2.52
C ARG A 130 5.93 -7.01 -1.30
N ILE A 131 7.19 -6.62 -1.50
CA ILE A 131 8.07 -6.14 -0.41
C ILE A 131 7.54 -4.82 0.14
N PHE A 132 7.11 -3.91 -0.74
CA PHE A 132 6.60 -2.61 -0.36
C PHE A 132 5.35 -2.71 0.53
N PHE A 133 4.30 -3.40 0.08
CA PHE A 133 3.06 -3.53 0.86
C PHE A 133 3.29 -4.31 2.15
N THR A 134 4.02 -5.43 2.09
CA THR A 134 4.30 -6.24 3.29
C THR A 134 5.07 -5.43 4.33
N GLY A 135 6.11 -4.70 3.93
CA GLY A 135 6.91 -3.88 4.83
C GLY A 135 6.09 -2.76 5.47
N ILE A 136 5.24 -2.09 4.68
CA ILE A 136 4.36 -1.03 5.18
C ILE A 136 3.35 -1.57 6.19
N ILE A 137 2.61 -2.62 5.85
CA ILE A 137 1.56 -3.16 6.73
C ILE A 137 2.14 -3.72 8.03
N LEU A 138 3.29 -4.40 7.95
CA LEU A 138 3.97 -4.91 9.15
C LEU A 138 4.49 -3.76 10.03
N SER A 139 5.14 -2.75 9.45
CA SER A 139 5.66 -1.61 10.22
C SER A 139 4.53 -0.81 10.87
N TRP A 140 3.48 -0.50 10.11
CA TRP A 140 2.27 0.13 10.60
C TRP A 140 1.59 -0.69 11.71
N GLY A 141 1.32 -1.98 11.49
CA GLY A 141 0.68 -2.84 12.49
C GLY A 141 1.47 -2.93 13.79
N VAL A 142 2.81 -3.02 13.70
CA VAL A 142 3.69 -3.00 14.89
C VAL A 142 3.58 -1.67 15.63
N ILE A 143 3.63 -0.54 14.92
CA ILE A 143 3.48 0.79 15.52
C ILE A 143 2.13 0.93 16.22
N MET A 144 1.06 0.41 15.62
CA MET A 144 -0.28 0.38 16.23
C MET A 144 -0.31 -0.42 17.52
N THR A 145 0.26 -1.63 17.53
CA THR A 145 0.35 -2.44 18.75
C THR A 145 1.16 -1.73 19.84
N LEU A 146 2.28 -1.10 19.48
CA LEU A 146 3.12 -0.33 20.41
C LEU A 146 2.40 0.92 20.93
N MET A 147 1.53 1.54 20.14
CA MET A 147 0.73 2.70 20.57
C MET A 147 -0.22 2.35 21.72
N GLY A 148 -0.70 1.11 21.84
CA GLY A 148 -1.48 0.69 23.00
C GLY A 148 -0.67 0.55 24.29
N LEU A 149 0.67 0.50 24.21
CA LEU A 149 1.55 0.36 25.37
C LEU A 149 2.03 1.71 25.93
N VAL A 150 1.73 2.82 25.26
CA VAL A 150 2.16 4.15 25.70
C VAL A 150 1.48 4.55 27.01
N LYS A 151 2.22 5.30 27.85
CA LYS A 151 1.75 5.76 29.17
C LYS A 151 1.80 7.27 29.33
N ASN A 152 2.15 7.99 28.27
CA ASN A 152 2.23 9.44 28.26
C ASN A 152 1.89 10.00 26.87
N PHE A 153 1.50 11.28 26.85
CA PHE A 153 1.15 11.99 25.63
C PHE A 153 2.30 12.05 24.59
N GLN A 154 3.55 12.23 25.04
CA GLN A 154 4.71 12.30 24.15
C GLN A 154 4.94 10.99 23.37
N GLY A 155 4.73 9.85 24.02
CA GLY A 155 4.81 8.52 23.40
C GLY A 155 3.71 8.32 22.38
N LEU A 156 2.48 8.77 22.68
CA LEU A 156 1.38 8.77 21.71
C LEU A 156 1.73 9.62 20.48
N LEU A 157 2.26 10.82 20.69
CA LEU A 157 2.73 11.73 19.63
C LEU A 157 3.80 11.08 18.73
N ALA A 158 4.80 10.43 19.33
CA ALA A 158 5.84 9.73 18.59
C ALA A 158 5.26 8.56 17.79
N ALA A 159 4.43 7.72 18.40
CA ALA A 159 3.76 6.61 17.73
C ALA A 159 2.91 7.11 16.55
N ARG A 160 2.17 8.21 16.74
CA ARG A 160 1.35 8.87 15.71
C ARG A 160 2.16 9.40 14.54
N PHE A 161 3.33 9.97 14.81
CA PHE A 161 4.25 10.44 13.78
C PHE A 161 4.76 9.26 12.95
N PHE A 162 5.26 8.20 13.59
CA PHE A 162 5.76 7.03 12.87
C PHE A 162 4.66 6.28 12.12
N LEU A 163 3.44 6.25 12.67
CA LEU A 163 2.27 5.70 12.02
C LEU A 163 1.99 6.43 10.69
N GLY A 164 2.00 7.77 10.70
CA GLY A 164 1.81 8.57 9.49
C GLY A 164 2.90 8.33 8.45
N VAL A 165 4.16 8.17 8.86
CA VAL A 165 5.26 7.81 7.96
C VAL A 165 5.06 6.43 7.33
N ALA A 166 4.66 5.43 8.13
CA ALA A 166 4.46 4.06 7.65
C ALA A 166 3.26 3.97 6.69
N GLU A 167 2.14 4.61 7.02
CA GLU A 167 0.89 4.51 6.26
C GLU A 167 0.88 5.33 4.96
N ALA A 168 1.76 6.33 4.83
CA ALA A 168 1.83 7.27 3.70
C ALA A 168 1.86 6.59 2.32
N GLY A 169 2.50 5.43 2.22
CA GLY A 169 2.68 4.71 0.97
C GLY A 169 1.51 3.82 0.56
N LEU A 170 0.54 3.55 1.44
CA LEU A 170 -0.51 2.57 1.16
C LEU A 170 -1.43 3.05 0.04
N PHE A 171 -2.02 4.24 0.17
CA PHE A 171 -2.98 4.75 -0.83
C PHE A 171 -2.38 4.92 -2.23
N PRO A 172 -1.24 5.64 -2.42
CA PRO A 172 -0.65 5.75 -3.75
C PRO A 172 -0.08 4.41 -4.23
N GLY A 173 0.43 3.57 -3.33
CA GLY A 173 0.88 2.22 -3.62
C GLY A 173 -0.23 1.36 -4.23
N VAL A 174 -1.42 1.35 -3.62
CA VAL A 174 -2.57 0.60 -4.14
C VAL A 174 -3.01 1.11 -5.50
N ASN A 175 -3.10 2.43 -5.70
CA ASN A 175 -3.49 2.99 -6.99
C ASN A 175 -2.48 2.67 -8.10
N TYR A 176 -1.18 2.75 -7.81
CA TYR A 176 -0.15 2.31 -8.74
C TYR A 176 -0.27 0.81 -9.03
N TYR A 177 -0.45 -0.02 -8.00
CA TYR A 177 -0.63 -1.45 -8.16
C TYR A 177 -1.84 -1.76 -9.05
N LEU A 178 -2.99 -1.16 -8.81
CA LEU A 178 -4.18 -1.30 -9.67
C LEU A 178 -3.89 -0.84 -11.11
N SER A 179 -3.09 0.21 -11.32
CA SER A 179 -2.73 0.66 -12.66
C SER A 179 -1.85 -0.33 -13.44
N CYS A 180 -1.12 -1.21 -12.74
CA CYS A 180 -0.34 -2.28 -13.36
C CYS A 180 -1.19 -3.50 -13.77
N TRP A 181 -2.37 -3.68 -13.19
CA TRP A 181 -3.24 -4.84 -13.42
C TRP A 181 -4.46 -4.53 -14.30
N TYR A 182 -4.88 -3.27 -14.37
CA TYR A 182 -6.11 -2.85 -15.04
C TYR A 182 -5.88 -1.74 -16.06
N LYS A 183 -6.73 -1.71 -17.09
CA LYS A 183 -6.76 -0.63 -18.06
C LYS A 183 -7.33 0.64 -17.42
N GLY A 184 -6.94 1.81 -17.94
CA GLY A 184 -7.40 3.11 -17.42
C GLY A 184 -8.92 3.30 -17.43
N SER A 185 -9.64 2.67 -18.38
CA SER A 185 -11.12 2.68 -18.43
C SER A 185 -11.79 1.88 -17.32
N GLU A 186 -11.03 1.00 -16.67
CA GLU A 186 -11.49 -0.05 -15.77
C GLU A 186 -11.12 0.21 -14.31
N ILE A 187 -10.10 1.03 -14.08
CA ILE A 187 -9.57 1.35 -12.75
C ILE A 187 -10.58 2.12 -11.91
N GLY A 188 -11.36 3.03 -12.49
CA GLY A 188 -12.24 3.94 -11.73
C GLY A 188 -13.31 3.21 -10.90
N VAL A 189 -13.98 2.21 -11.47
CA VAL A 189 -15.00 1.41 -10.78
C VAL A 189 -14.38 0.54 -9.68
N ARG A 190 -13.16 0.07 -9.89
CA ARG A 190 -12.43 -0.78 -8.93
C ARG A 190 -11.87 0.04 -7.78
N SER A 191 -11.33 1.22 -8.06
CA SER A 191 -10.90 2.19 -7.06
C SER A 191 -12.07 2.69 -6.21
N SER A 192 -13.27 2.86 -6.77
CA SER A 192 -14.44 3.23 -5.97
C SER A 192 -14.92 2.10 -5.06
N LEU A 193 -14.88 0.84 -5.54
CA LEU A 193 -15.17 -0.33 -4.70
C LEU A 193 -14.14 -0.49 -3.58
N PHE A 194 -12.85 -0.29 -3.88
CA PHE A 194 -11.79 -0.20 -2.88
C PHE A 194 -12.07 0.90 -1.84
N PHE A 195 -12.41 2.11 -2.30
CA PHE A 195 -12.67 3.25 -1.42
C PHE A 195 -13.90 3.04 -0.53
N SER A 196 -14.89 2.26 -0.98
CA SER A 196 -16.07 1.92 -0.18
C SER A 196 -15.73 1.17 1.12
N ALA A 197 -14.57 0.51 1.18
CA ALA A 197 -14.09 -0.14 2.39
C ALA A 197 -13.85 0.84 3.55
N ALA A 198 -13.51 2.10 3.26
CA ALA A 198 -13.42 3.15 4.28
C ALA A 198 -14.77 3.47 4.94
N ALA A 199 -15.86 3.44 4.16
CA ALA A 199 -17.20 3.65 4.70
C ALA A 199 -17.62 2.49 5.61
N LEU A 200 -17.24 1.25 5.26
CA LEU A 200 -17.45 0.08 6.10
C LEU A 200 -16.64 0.18 7.40
N ALA A 201 -15.36 0.54 7.31
CA ALA A 201 -14.50 0.77 8.48
C ALA A 201 -15.12 1.81 9.43
N GLY A 202 -15.55 2.97 8.91
CA GLY A 202 -16.20 4.00 9.72
C GLY A 202 -17.53 3.57 10.36
N SER A 203 -18.30 2.73 9.67
CA SER A 203 -19.62 2.26 10.15
C SER A 203 -19.53 1.20 11.24
N PHE A 204 -18.53 0.31 11.15
CA PHE A 204 -18.38 -0.82 12.08
C PHE A 204 -17.25 -0.63 13.10
N GLY A 205 -16.29 0.25 12.85
CA GLY A 205 -15.12 0.46 13.70
C GLY A 205 -15.47 0.93 15.11
N GLY A 206 -16.42 1.85 15.24
CA GLY A 206 -16.91 2.28 16.56
C GLY A 206 -17.57 1.14 17.35
N LEU A 207 -18.32 0.26 16.67
CA LEU A 207 -18.95 -0.91 17.32
C LEU A 207 -17.89 -1.92 17.76
N LEU A 208 -16.90 -2.21 16.90
CA LEU A 208 -15.78 -3.08 17.24
C LEU A 208 -15.00 -2.54 18.44
N ALA A 209 -14.66 -1.26 18.40
CA ALA A 209 -13.93 -0.59 19.47
C ALA A 209 -14.73 -0.53 20.78
N ALA A 210 -16.06 -0.35 20.73
CA ALA A 210 -16.92 -0.42 21.91
C ALA A 210 -16.93 -1.82 22.52
N GLY A 211 -16.90 -2.88 21.70
CA GLY A 211 -16.76 -4.26 22.16
C GLY A 211 -15.41 -4.51 22.83
N ILE A 212 -14.32 -4.03 22.22
CA ILE A 212 -12.96 -4.17 22.75
C ILE A 212 -12.77 -3.35 24.03
N ALA A 213 -13.37 -2.16 24.12
CA ALA A 213 -13.26 -1.29 25.29
C ALA A 213 -13.79 -1.94 26.59
N GLN A 214 -14.64 -2.96 26.49
CA GLN A 214 -15.10 -3.75 27.64
C GLN A 214 -14.00 -4.60 28.29
N MET A 215 -12.82 -4.69 27.66
CA MET A 215 -11.62 -5.31 28.21
C MET A 215 -10.88 -4.41 29.20
N ASP A 216 -11.51 -3.33 29.66
CA ASP A 216 -10.95 -2.45 30.67
C ASP A 216 -10.57 -3.19 31.96
N GLY A 217 -9.34 -2.96 32.44
CA GLY A 217 -8.78 -3.63 33.61
C GLY A 217 -8.21 -5.03 33.34
N ILE A 218 -8.42 -5.62 32.16
CA ILE A 218 -7.78 -6.89 31.80
C ILE A 218 -6.27 -6.68 31.68
N ALA A 219 -5.50 -7.54 32.36
CA ALA A 219 -4.04 -7.43 32.50
C ALA A 219 -3.55 -6.09 33.08
N GLY A 220 -4.40 -5.36 33.81
CA GLY A 220 -4.06 -4.04 34.37
C GLY A 220 -3.89 -2.94 33.31
N MET A 221 -4.43 -3.15 32.11
CA MET A 221 -4.40 -2.17 31.02
C MET A 221 -5.77 -1.53 30.82
N PRO A 222 -5.82 -0.24 30.46
CA PRO A 222 -7.08 0.44 30.20
C PRO A 222 -7.72 -0.03 28.89
N GLY A 223 -9.04 0.05 28.79
CA GLY A 223 -9.79 -0.41 27.62
C GLY A 223 -9.32 0.21 26.29
N TRP A 224 -8.89 1.48 26.31
CA TRP A 224 -8.38 2.16 25.11
C TRP A 224 -7.07 1.56 24.58
N ALA A 225 -6.22 1.01 25.45
CA ALA A 225 -4.98 0.36 25.06
C ALA A 225 -5.25 -0.92 24.27
N TRP A 226 -6.27 -1.68 24.68
CA TRP A 226 -6.69 -2.91 24.01
C TRP A 226 -7.20 -2.69 22.59
N ILE A 227 -7.86 -1.55 22.32
CA ILE A 227 -8.29 -1.17 20.96
C ILE A 227 -7.06 -1.18 20.03
N PHE A 228 -6.00 -0.46 20.40
CA PHE A 228 -4.79 -0.37 19.58
C PHE A 228 -4.01 -1.69 19.52
N ILE A 229 -3.94 -2.45 20.62
CA ILE A 229 -3.22 -3.73 20.65
C ILE A 229 -3.89 -4.76 19.76
N ILE A 230 -5.19 -4.97 19.90
CA ILE A 230 -5.92 -6.02 19.18
C ILE A 230 -6.00 -5.69 17.70
N GLU A 231 -6.34 -4.45 17.34
CA GLU A 231 -6.42 -4.04 15.95
C GLU A 231 -5.03 -4.02 15.30
N GLY A 232 -4.00 -3.55 16.02
CA GLY A 232 -2.62 -3.63 15.55
C GLY A 232 -2.14 -5.08 15.32
N ILE A 233 -2.45 -6.01 16.23
CA ILE A 233 -2.12 -7.44 16.05
C ILE A 233 -2.85 -8.03 14.84
N ALA A 234 -4.13 -7.68 14.65
CA ALA A 234 -4.89 -8.10 13.48
C ALA A 234 -4.24 -7.57 12.18
N THR A 235 -3.81 -6.31 12.17
CA THR A 235 -3.08 -5.70 11.06
C THR A 235 -1.73 -6.39 10.80
N VAL A 236 -0.95 -6.70 11.84
CA VAL A 236 0.31 -7.48 11.69
C VAL A 236 0.03 -8.86 11.12
N PHE A 237 -0.98 -9.56 11.63
CA PHE A 237 -1.39 -10.86 11.12
C PHE A 237 -1.71 -10.79 9.63
N VAL A 238 -2.56 -9.84 9.22
CA VAL A 238 -2.88 -9.60 7.81
C VAL A 238 -1.63 -9.21 7.00
N GLY A 239 -0.73 -8.44 7.58
CA GLY A 239 0.56 -8.07 6.99
C GLY A 239 1.46 -9.28 6.68
N VAL A 240 1.50 -10.28 7.56
CA VAL A 240 2.21 -11.54 7.29
C VAL A 240 1.61 -12.26 6.09
N PHE A 241 0.28 -12.29 5.97
CA PHE A 241 -0.38 -12.89 4.81
C PHE A 241 -0.24 -12.09 3.52
N CYS A 242 0.00 -10.78 3.63
CA CYS A 242 0.19 -9.89 2.47
C CYS A 242 1.31 -10.39 1.55
N TRP A 243 2.37 -10.96 2.11
CA TRP A 243 3.46 -11.52 1.32
C TRP A 243 3.00 -12.61 0.34
N TRP A 244 2.05 -13.46 0.73
CA TRP A 244 1.53 -14.51 -0.16
C TRP A 244 0.40 -14.04 -1.07
N MET A 245 -0.36 -13.04 -0.64
CA MET A 245 -1.54 -12.55 -1.35
C MET A 245 -1.21 -11.50 -2.44
N VAL A 246 -0.12 -10.74 -2.27
CA VAL A 246 0.32 -9.73 -3.26
C VAL A 246 1.29 -10.35 -4.25
N PHE A 247 0.91 -10.34 -5.53
CA PHE A 247 1.77 -10.80 -6.63
C PHE A 247 2.48 -9.61 -7.27
N ASP A 248 3.78 -9.72 -7.51
CA ASP A 248 4.60 -8.60 -7.99
C ASP A 248 4.22 -8.16 -9.40
N TRP A 249 3.92 -9.12 -10.29
CA TRP A 249 3.58 -8.85 -11.67
C TRP A 249 2.53 -9.86 -12.16
N PRO A 250 1.72 -9.51 -13.19
CA PRO A 250 0.84 -10.47 -13.85
C PRO A 250 1.57 -11.72 -14.34
N GLU A 251 2.84 -11.56 -14.74
CA GLU A 251 3.74 -12.62 -15.21
C GLU A 251 4.09 -13.65 -14.12
N THR A 252 4.09 -13.26 -12.85
CA THR A 252 4.41 -14.12 -11.70
C THR A 252 3.17 -14.60 -10.95
N ALA A 253 1.98 -14.29 -11.45
CA ALA A 253 0.70 -14.65 -10.85
C ALA A 253 0.45 -16.16 -10.92
N SER A 254 0.70 -16.88 -9.82
CA SER A 254 0.51 -18.35 -9.75
C SER A 254 -0.94 -18.80 -9.94
N PHE A 255 -1.91 -17.90 -9.70
CA PHE A 255 -3.33 -18.16 -9.90
C PHE A 255 -3.78 -18.06 -11.37
N LEU A 256 -2.94 -17.47 -12.24
CA LEU A 256 -3.19 -17.39 -13.68
C LEU A 256 -2.53 -18.56 -14.42
N THR A 257 -3.27 -19.17 -15.34
CA THR A 257 -2.76 -20.16 -16.28
C THR A 257 -1.77 -19.50 -17.27
N PRO A 258 -0.87 -20.27 -17.92
CA PRO A 258 0.12 -19.71 -18.85
C PRO A 258 -0.51 -18.82 -19.94
N ASP A 259 -1.63 -19.26 -20.52
CA ASP A 259 -2.38 -18.52 -21.55
C ASP A 259 -3.10 -17.27 -21.01
N GLU A 260 -3.44 -17.25 -19.72
CA GLU A 260 -4.02 -16.08 -19.07
C GLU A 260 -2.94 -15.02 -18.76
N ARG A 261 -1.70 -15.43 -18.44
CA ARG A 261 -0.59 -14.49 -18.16
C ARG A 261 -0.18 -13.70 -19.37
N ILE A 262 -0.18 -14.34 -20.55
CA ILE A 262 0.13 -13.69 -21.83
C ILE A 262 -0.91 -12.60 -22.16
N ARG A 263 -2.17 -12.74 -21.72
CA ARG A 263 -3.25 -11.77 -21.98
C ARG A 263 -3.23 -10.53 -21.08
N VAL A 264 -2.57 -10.60 -19.93
CA VAL A 264 -2.51 -9.48 -18.96
C VAL A 264 -1.29 -8.59 -19.19
N GLN A 265 -0.34 -9.01 -20.03
CA GLN A 265 0.75 -8.17 -20.55
C GLN A 265 0.23 -7.16 -21.58
#